data_AF-A0A917I980-F1
#
_entry.id   AF-A0A917I980-F1
#
_cell.length_a   1.000
_cell.length_b   1.000
_cell.length_c   1.000
_cell.angle_alpha   90.00
_cell.angle_beta   90.00
_cell.angle_gamma   90.00
#
_symmetry.space_group_name_H-M   'P 1'
#
loop_
_entity.id
_entity.type
_entity.pdbx_description
1 polymer ?
#
loop_
_entity_poly.entity_id
_entity_poly.type
_entity_poly.pdbx_seq_one_letter_code
_entity_poly.pdbx_strand_id
1 'polypeptide(L)'
;MNANRIQNVVIRTIEKQSIALDDVREIQRLIEDAGISKEEAEGLIRMERMVGQACDAWAEFFVEALTAHLVWERRPTGYIRDEDAAWLITCLQMARSGPALNVGPLLVNLVREAERVDQAVIALALEENRGLRALQDPEVALVRRAA
;
A
#
# COMPACT_ATOMS: atom_id res chain seq x y z
N MET A 1 2.36 -23.98 7.70
CA MET A 1 2.82 -23.03 6.67
C MET A 1 1.60 -22.61 5.89
N ASN A 2 1.01 -21.45 6.19
CA ASN A 2 0.04 -20.87 5.26
C ASN A 2 0.84 -20.43 4.05
N ALA A 3 0.65 -21.11 2.93
CA ALA A 3 1.25 -20.71 1.67
C ALA A 3 0.75 -19.30 1.36
N ASN A 4 1.65 -18.36 1.10
CA ASN A 4 1.29 -17.03 0.62
C ASN A 4 0.51 -17.20 -0.70
N ARG A 5 -0.81 -17.02 -0.64
CA ARG A 5 -1.72 -17.42 -1.72
C ARG A 5 -1.50 -16.59 -2.98
N ILE A 6 -1.05 -15.35 -2.80
CA ILE A 6 -0.89 -14.38 -3.87
C ILE A 6 0.53 -14.35 -4.46
N GLN A 7 1.47 -15.14 -3.93
CA GLN A 7 2.89 -15.07 -4.30
C GLN A 7 3.14 -15.19 -5.80
N ASN A 8 2.40 -16.07 -6.49
CA ASN A 8 2.52 -16.23 -7.95
C ASN A 8 2.05 -14.97 -8.70
N VAL A 9 1.00 -14.29 -8.19
CA VAL A 9 0.51 -13.02 -8.75
C VAL A 9 1.53 -11.91 -8.52
N VAL A 10 2.12 -11.85 -7.33
CA VAL A 10 3.15 -10.86 -6.96
C VAL A 10 4.36 -10.98 -7.90
N ILE A 11 4.88 -12.21 -8.09
CA ILE A 11 6.06 -12.44 -8.94
C ILE A 11 5.77 -12.00 -10.38
N ARG A 12 4.68 -12.50 -10.98
CA ARG A 12 4.40 -12.23 -12.40
C ARG A 12 4.12 -10.75 -12.68
N THR A 13 3.46 -10.04 -11.76
CA THR A 13 3.10 -8.61 -11.96
C THR A 13 4.32 -7.72 -11.85
N ILE A 14 5.25 -8.04 -10.94
CA ILE A 14 6.55 -7.37 -10.84
C ILE A 14 7.39 -7.64 -12.09
N GLU A 15 7.48 -8.89 -12.55
CA GLU A 15 8.25 -9.23 -13.76
C GLU A 15 7.73 -8.50 -15.01
N LYS A 16 6.41 -8.48 -15.20
CA LYS A 16 5.79 -7.81 -16.35
C LYS A 16 5.59 -6.29 -16.15
N GLN A 17 5.96 -5.75 -15.00
CA GLN A 17 5.84 -4.34 -14.63
C GLN A 17 4.42 -3.75 -14.82
N SER A 18 3.38 -4.59 -14.70
CA SER A 18 1.99 -4.14 -14.79
C SER A 18 1.04 -4.96 -13.92
N ILE A 19 0.00 -4.32 -13.37
CA ILE A 19 -1.12 -4.95 -12.68
C ILE A 19 -2.38 -4.74 -13.54
N ALA A 20 -2.92 -5.83 -14.08
CA ALA A 20 -4.16 -5.82 -14.85
C ALA A 20 -5.37 -6.15 -13.97
N LEU A 21 -6.57 -5.84 -14.45
CA LEU A 21 -7.83 -6.12 -13.74
C LEU A 21 -7.98 -7.60 -13.37
N ASP A 22 -7.54 -8.50 -14.23
CA ASP A 22 -7.61 -9.94 -13.97
C ASP A 22 -6.64 -10.38 -12.86
N ASP A 23 -5.50 -9.69 -12.67
CA ASP A 23 -4.61 -9.93 -11.53
C ASP A 23 -5.31 -9.56 -10.22
N VAL A 24 -6.00 -8.41 -10.19
CA VAL A 24 -6.76 -7.95 -9.01
C VAL A 24 -7.87 -8.94 -8.66
N ARG A 25 -8.66 -9.37 -9.66
CA ARG A 25 -9.73 -10.35 -9.48
C ARG A 25 -9.22 -11.71 -9.01
N GLU A 26 -8.05 -12.13 -9.48
CA GLU A 26 -7.42 -13.35 -9.00
C GLU A 26 -7.01 -13.25 -7.55
N ILE A 27 -6.37 -12.14 -7.15
CA ILE A 27 -6.03 -11.89 -5.75
C ILE A 27 -7.29 -11.93 -4.87
N GLN A 28 -8.34 -11.20 -5.25
CA GLN A 28 -9.60 -11.16 -4.50
C GLN A 28 -10.18 -12.56 -4.26
N ARG A 29 -10.24 -13.41 -5.29
CA ARG A 29 -10.69 -14.80 -5.16
C ARG A 29 -9.81 -15.67 -4.26
N LEU A 30 -8.51 -15.40 -4.20
CA LEU A 30 -7.58 -16.16 -3.36
C LEU A 30 -7.72 -15.81 -1.87
N ILE A 31 -8.18 -14.59 -1.55
CA ILE A 31 -8.22 -14.08 -0.17
C ILE A 31 -9.64 -13.93 0.41
N GLU A 32 -10.68 -14.17 -0.39
CA GLU A 32 -12.10 -13.98 -0.06
C GLU A 32 -12.52 -14.60 1.29
N ASP A 33 -12.03 -15.79 1.61
CA ASP A 33 -12.55 -16.59 2.73
C ASP A 33 -11.98 -16.22 4.12
N ALA A 34 -10.88 -15.47 4.22
CA ALA A 34 -10.13 -15.40 5.49
C ALA A 34 -9.38 -14.09 5.77
N GLY A 35 -9.64 -13.01 5.01
CA GLY A 35 -8.78 -11.83 5.05
C GLY A 35 -7.38 -12.14 4.53
N ILE A 36 -6.43 -11.24 4.79
CA ILE A 36 -5.04 -11.40 4.33
C ILE A 36 -4.08 -11.68 5.49
N SER A 37 -3.07 -12.52 5.23
CA SER A 37 -1.94 -12.68 6.16
C SER A 37 -1.00 -11.49 6.09
N LYS A 38 -0.09 -11.39 7.07
CA LYS A 38 0.96 -10.37 7.08
C LYS A 38 1.85 -10.49 5.82
N GLU A 39 2.20 -11.69 5.41
CA GLU A 39 3.01 -11.96 4.21
C GLU A 39 2.29 -11.58 2.91
N GLU A 40 0.96 -11.72 2.88
CA GLU A 40 0.14 -11.32 1.74
C GLU A 40 0.01 -9.79 1.68
N ALA A 41 -0.16 -9.14 2.84
CA ALA A 41 -0.10 -7.68 2.94
C ALA A 41 1.25 -7.13 2.46
N GLU A 42 2.37 -7.77 2.82
CA GLU A 42 3.70 -7.43 2.28
C GLU A 42 3.77 -7.61 0.76
N GLY A 43 3.13 -8.66 0.23
CA GLY A 43 3.02 -8.91 -1.21
C GLY A 43 2.30 -7.77 -1.94
N LEU A 44 1.16 -7.31 -1.40
CA LEU A 44 0.41 -6.18 -1.95
C LEU A 44 1.24 -4.89 -1.91
N ILE A 45 1.90 -4.60 -0.78
CA ILE A 45 2.80 -3.45 -0.66
C ILE A 45 3.93 -3.56 -1.68
N ARG A 46 4.55 -4.73 -1.84
CA ARG A 46 5.62 -4.94 -2.81
C ARG A 46 5.16 -4.67 -4.24
N MET A 47 3.96 -5.12 -4.61
CA MET A 47 3.38 -4.83 -5.93
C MET A 47 3.23 -3.32 -6.14
N GLU A 48 2.63 -2.60 -5.19
CA GLU A 48 2.48 -1.14 -5.25
C GLU A 48 3.82 -0.41 -5.40
N ARG A 49 4.89 -0.91 -4.74
CA ARG A 49 6.22 -0.29 -4.78
C ARG A 49 7.01 -0.60 -6.04
N MET A 50 6.82 -1.77 -6.62
CA MET A 50 7.70 -2.29 -7.67
C MET A 50 7.09 -2.21 -9.06
N VAL A 51 5.76 -2.11 -9.18
CA VAL A 51 5.07 -2.09 -10.47
C VAL A 51 4.90 -0.64 -10.97
N GLY A 52 5.29 -0.39 -12.22
CA GLY A 52 5.18 0.93 -12.84
C GLY A 52 3.76 1.33 -13.26
N GLN A 53 2.91 0.36 -13.63
CA GLN A 53 1.57 0.61 -14.14
C GLN A 53 0.53 -0.31 -13.49
N ALA A 54 -0.56 0.26 -12.98
CA ALA A 54 -1.68 -0.50 -12.41
C ALA A 54 -3.01 -0.06 -13.02
N CYS A 55 -3.97 -0.98 -13.14
CA CYS A 55 -5.34 -0.66 -13.50
C CYS A 55 -6.06 0.09 -12.37
N ASP A 56 -7.12 0.82 -12.70
CA ASP A 56 -7.84 1.66 -11.72
C ASP A 56 -8.38 0.88 -10.51
N ALA A 57 -8.83 -0.36 -10.71
CA ALA A 57 -9.33 -1.23 -9.64
C ALA A 57 -8.28 -1.57 -8.56
N TRP A 58 -6.99 -1.42 -8.88
CA TRP A 58 -5.91 -1.69 -7.93
C TRP A 58 -5.91 -0.69 -6.77
N ALA A 59 -6.18 0.59 -7.05
CA ALA A 59 -6.09 1.65 -6.05
C ALA A 59 -7.06 1.44 -4.88
N GLU A 60 -8.33 1.21 -5.20
CA GLU A 60 -9.40 0.94 -4.22
C GLU A 60 -9.10 -0.36 -3.46
N PHE A 61 -8.82 -1.45 -4.19
CA PHE A 61 -8.52 -2.74 -3.58
C PHE A 61 -7.32 -2.69 -2.61
N PHE A 62 -6.22 -2.05 -3.00
CA PHE A 62 -5.01 -1.94 -2.18
C PHE A 62 -5.29 -1.23 -0.86
N VAL A 63 -6.01 -0.10 -0.91
CA VAL A 63 -6.34 0.69 0.27
C VAL A 63 -7.30 -0.08 1.18
N GLU A 64 -8.34 -0.68 0.62
CA GLU A 64 -9.35 -1.43 1.38
C GLU A 64 -8.76 -2.66 2.06
N ALA A 65 -8.01 -3.49 1.32
CA ALA A 65 -7.45 -4.74 1.83
C ALA A 65 -6.46 -4.49 2.99
N LEU A 66 -5.57 -3.51 2.86
CA LEU A 66 -4.62 -3.18 3.92
C LEU A 66 -5.29 -2.49 5.12
N THR A 67 -6.33 -1.70 4.89
CA THR A 67 -7.11 -1.09 5.98
C THR A 67 -7.87 -2.17 6.77
N ALA A 68 -8.52 -3.11 6.08
CA ALA A 68 -9.15 -4.26 6.71
C ALA A 68 -8.16 -5.03 7.58
N HIS A 69 -7.00 -5.37 7.02
CA HIS A 69 -5.95 -6.07 7.73
C HIS A 69 -5.45 -5.33 8.97
N LEU A 70 -5.09 -4.04 8.84
CA LEU A 70 -4.41 -3.30 9.90
C LEU A 70 -5.36 -2.74 10.96
N VAL A 71 -6.57 -2.35 10.57
CA VAL A 71 -7.52 -1.67 11.46
C VAL A 71 -8.51 -2.67 12.05
N TRP A 72 -9.10 -3.53 11.22
CA TRP A 72 -10.29 -4.30 11.60
C TRP A 72 -9.97 -5.73 12.04
N GLU A 73 -9.00 -6.38 11.40
CA GLU A 73 -8.64 -7.78 11.65
C GLU A 73 -7.67 -7.96 12.83
N ARG A 74 -6.83 -6.95 13.11
CA ARG A 74 -5.88 -7.00 14.23
C ARG A 74 -6.54 -6.69 15.57
N ARG A 75 -6.00 -7.27 16.63
CA ARG A 75 -6.47 -7.10 18.01
C ARG A 75 -5.38 -6.40 18.84
N PRO A 76 -5.72 -5.34 19.60
CA PRO A 76 -7.04 -4.71 19.67
C PRO A 76 -7.43 -3.96 18.38
N THR A 77 -8.71 -4.00 18.02
CA THR A 77 -9.23 -3.41 16.77
C THR A 77 -9.27 -1.90 16.82
N GLY A 78 -8.91 -1.26 15.72
CA GLY A 78 -8.79 0.19 15.61
C GLY A 78 -7.43 0.73 16.06
N TYR A 79 -6.45 -0.15 16.34
CA TYR A 79 -5.14 0.25 16.85
C TYR A 79 -4.01 -0.14 15.90
N ILE A 80 -3.25 0.87 15.46
CA ILE A 80 -2.02 0.67 14.69
C ILE A 80 -0.86 1.23 15.52
N ARG A 81 -0.18 0.37 16.28
CA ARG A 81 0.90 0.76 17.23
C ARG A 81 2.01 -0.28 17.26
N ASP A 82 3.11 0.08 17.93
CA ASP A 82 4.23 -0.82 18.25
C ASP A 82 4.75 -1.59 17.01
N GLU A 83 4.66 -2.92 17.03
CA GLU A 83 5.17 -3.78 15.97
C GLU A 83 4.48 -3.59 14.62
N ASP A 84 3.18 -3.26 14.62
CA ASP A 84 2.39 -3.09 13.39
C ASP A 84 2.75 -1.79 12.69
N ALA A 85 2.92 -0.72 13.47
CA ALA A 85 3.38 0.57 12.97
C ALA A 85 4.82 0.46 12.41
N ALA A 86 5.74 -0.15 13.17
CA ALA A 86 7.13 -0.32 12.77
C ALA A 86 7.26 -1.19 11.50
N TRP A 87 6.48 -2.29 11.43
CA TRP A 87 6.43 -3.14 10.26
C TRP A 87 5.91 -2.40 9.02
N LEU A 88 4.77 -1.70 9.13
CA LEU A 88 4.18 -0.97 8.02
C LEU A 88 5.16 0.07 7.46
N ILE A 89 5.79 0.85 8.35
CA ILE A 89 6.78 1.86 7.96
C ILE A 89 7.95 1.20 7.23
N THR A 90 8.46 0.10 7.76
CA THR A 90 9.57 -0.65 7.14
C THR A 90 9.21 -1.07 5.71
N CYS A 91 8.04 -1.67 5.51
CA CYS A 91 7.58 -2.09 4.19
C CYS A 91 7.41 -0.89 3.22
N LEU A 92 6.87 0.23 3.70
CA LEU A 92 6.64 1.44 2.91
C LEU A 92 7.91 2.29 2.67
N GLN A 93 9.01 2.03 3.37
CA GLN A 93 10.28 2.73 3.16
C GLN A 93 11.31 1.93 2.36
N MET A 94 11.03 0.67 2.03
CA MET A 94 11.88 -0.13 1.13
C MET A 94 12.09 0.57 -0.22
N ALA A 95 13.12 0.21 -0.99
CA ALA A 95 13.29 0.77 -2.33
C ALA A 95 12.00 0.61 -3.17
N ARG A 96 11.65 1.63 -3.97
CA ARG A 96 10.57 1.58 -4.95
C ARG A 96 11.12 1.78 -6.35
N SER A 97 10.56 1.07 -7.31
CA SER A 97 10.83 1.25 -8.75
C SER A 97 9.67 1.95 -9.46
N GLY A 98 8.44 1.77 -8.95
CA GLY A 98 7.23 2.42 -9.44
C GLY A 98 6.89 3.72 -8.70
N PRO A 99 5.86 4.45 -9.16
CA PRO A 99 5.44 5.71 -8.55
C PRO A 99 4.80 5.53 -7.15
N ALA A 100 4.29 4.34 -6.84
CA ALA A 100 3.64 4.01 -5.55
C ALA A 100 2.53 5.02 -5.16
N LEU A 101 1.65 5.33 -6.11
CA LEU A 101 0.63 6.38 -6.01
C LEU A 101 -0.39 6.17 -4.88
N ASN A 102 -0.61 4.92 -4.46
CA ASN A 102 -1.63 4.55 -3.50
C ASN A 102 -1.12 4.50 -2.05
N VAL A 103 0.19 4.72 -1.82
CA VAL A 103 0.76 4.78 -0.47
C VAL A 103 0.23 5.97 0.32
N GLY A 104 0.16 7.15 -0.30
CA GLY A 104 -0.41 8.35 0.32
C GLY A 104 -1.88 8.18 0.71
N PRO A 105 -2.76 7.77 -0.23
CA PRO A 105 -4.16 7.42 0.04
C PRO A 105 -4.32 6.37 1.15
N LEU A 106 -3.53 5.29 1.13
CA LEU A 106 -3.54 4.28 2.20
C LEU A 106 -3.27 4.91 3.56
N LEU A 107 -2.18 5.68 3.70
CA LEU A 107 -1.79 6.27 4.98
C LEU A 107 -2.86 7.23 5.51
N VAL A 108 -3.46 8.05 4.64
CA VAL A 108 -4.59 8.92 5.02
C VAL A 108 -5.79 8.09 5.46
N ASN A 109 -6.10 7.00 4.76
CA ASN A 109 -7.20 6.10 5.10
C ASN A 109 -6.98 5.46 6.48
N LEU A 110 -5.79 4.93 6.75
CA LEU A 110 -5.45 4.32 8.03
C LEU A 110 -5.58 5.32 9.19
N VAL A 111 -5.09 6.56 9.01
CA VAL A 111 -5.21 7.63 10.02
C VAL A 111 -6.66 8.02 10.27
N ARG A 112 -7.53 7.94 9.25
CA ARG A 112 -8.94 8.30 9.37
C ARG A 112 -9.76 7.19 10.05
N GLU A 113 -9.51 5.93 9.70
CA GLU A 113 -10.33 4.79 10.13
C GLU A 113 -9.91 4.22 11.49
N ALA A 114 -8.64 4.32 11.87
CA ALA A 114 -8.17 3.80 13.14
C ALA A 114 -8.49 4.73 14.32
N GLU A 115 -8.91 4.15 15.45
CA GLU A 115 -9.13 4.87 16.71
C GLU A 115 -7.83 5.44 17.27
N ARG A 116 -6.74 4.67 17.17
CA ARG A 116 -5.40 5.09 17.59
C ARG A 116 -4.34 4.66 16.61
N VAL A 117 -3.50 5.62 16.23
CA VAL A 117 -2.41 5.43 15.29
C VAL A 117 -1.12 5.96 15.90
N ASP A 118 -0.04 5.22 15.71
CA ASP A 118 1.30 5.64 16.11
C ASP A 118 1.70 6.94 15.41
N GLN A 119 2.34 7.84 16.16
CA GLN A 119 2.77 9.14 15.64
C GLN A 119 3.73 8.99 14.44
N ALA A 120 4.50 7.91 14.37
CA ALA A 120 5.40 7.65 13.25
C ALA A 120 4.63 7.39 11.93
N VAL A 121 3.47 6.72 12.00
CA VAL A 121 2.61 6.50 10.81
C VAL A 121 1.97 7.82 10.37
N ILE A 122 1.55 8.66 11.33
CA ILE A 122 1.03 10.01 11.03
C ILE A 122 2.12 10.87 10.37
N ALA A 123 3.35 10.83 10.90
CA ALA A 123 4.47 11.58 10.34
C ALA A 123 4.78 11.13 8.90
N LEU A 124 4.79 9.83 8.64
CA LEU A 124 4.95 9.28 7.29
C LEU A 124 3.83 9.71 6.34
N ALA A 125 2.57 9.72 6.82
CA ALA A 125 1.43 10.21 6.04
C ALA A 125 1.61 11.67 5.62
N LEU A 126 2.08 12.53 6.53
CA LEU A 126 2.35 13.93 6.25
C LEU A 126 3.51 14.11 5.26
N GLU A 127 4.56 13.31 5.38
CA GLU A 127 5.72 13.35 4.49
C GLU A 127 5.33 12.96 3.06
N GLU A 128 4.68 11.81 2.86
CA GLU A 128 4.32 11.33 1.53
C GLU A 128 3.30 12.23 0.84
N ASN A 129 2.33 12.77 1.59
CA ASN A 129 1.33 13.68 1.02
C ASN A 129 1.88 15.10 0.79
N ARG A 130 2.96 15.51 1.47
CA ARG A 130 3.66 16.75 1.15
C ARG A 130 4.35 16.66 -0.20
N GLY A 131 5.00 15.52 -0.49
CA GLY A 131 5.62 15.25 -1.79
C GLY A 131 4.62 15.29 -2.94
N LEU A 132 3.44 14.68 -2.76
CA LEU A 132 2.35 14.71 -3.75
C LEU A 132 1.84 16.12 -4.04
N ARG A 133 1.61 16.94 -2.99
CA ARG A 133 1.18 18.33 -3.17
C ARG A 133 2.21 19.16 -3.96
N ALA A 134 3.50 18.93 -3.72
CA ALA A 134 4.56 19.61 -4.45
C ALA A 134 4.66 19.16 -5.93
N LEU A 135 4.26 17.94 -6.27
CA LEU A 135 4.19 17.47 -7.67
C LEU A 135 2.94 17.98 -8.40
N GLN A 136 1.86 18.22 -7.67
CA GLN A 136 0.64 18.83 -8.20
C GLN A 136 0.75 20.35 -8.38
N ASP A 137 1.76 20.98 -7.77
CA ASP A 137 2.07 22.39 -7.99
C ASP A 137 2.73 22.58 -9.37
N PRO A 138 2.04 23.25 -10.33
CA PRO A 138 2.54 23.41 -11.68
C PRO A 138 3.87 24.17 -11.75
N GLU A 139 4.17 25.05 -10.80
CA GLU A 139 5.44 25.80 -10.79
C GLU A 139 6.62 24.92 -10.38
N VAL A 140 6.45 24.03 -9.39
CA VAL A 140 7.51 23.14 -8.89
C VAL A 140 7.82 22.03 -9.90
N ALA A 141 6.79 21.53 -10.61
CA ALA A 141 6.96 20.53 -11.67
C ALA A 141 7.78 21.05 -12.86
N LEU A 142 7.66 22.34 -13.18
CA LEU A 142 8.44 23.03 -14.23
C LEU A 142 9.91 23.18 -13.84
N VAL A 143 10.20 23.57 -12.60
CA VAL A 143 11.58 23.75 -12.11
C VAL A 143 12.36 22.43 -12.10
N ARG A 144 11.73 21.31 -11.72
CA ARG A 144 12.39 19.99 -11.71
C ARG A 144 12.62 19.38 -13.08
N ARG A 145 11.91 19.82 -14.13
CA ARG A 145 12.13 19.39 -15.52
C ARG A 145 13.24 20.19 -16.22
N ALA A 146 13.57 21.35 -15.69
CA ALA A 146 14.57 22.26 -16.25
C ALA A 146 15.97 22.09 -15.61
N ALA A 147 16.10 21.22 -14.60
CA ALA A 147 17.34 20.89 -13.89
C ALA A 147 17.77 19.45 -14.21
#